data_AF-A0A661Q7E2-F1
#
_entry.id   AF-A0A661Q7E2-F1
#
_cell.length_a   1.000
_cell.length_b   1.000
_cell.length_c   1.000
_cell.angle_alpha   90.00
_cell.angle_beta   90.00
_cell.angle_gamma   90.00
#
_symmetry.space_group_name_H-M   'P 1'
#
loop_
_entity.id
_entity.type
_entity.pdbx_description
1 polymer ?
#
loop_
_entity_poly.entity_id
_entity_poly.type
_entity_poly.pdbx_seq_one_letter_code
_entity_poly.pdbx_strand_id
1 'polypeptide(L)'
;IMKDDGTMARLPDLEKFAEEHGLKIATVADIIAYRMRTESFVHKAAETVLPTPYGEFKAMAFVNDIDDYEHLALVKGEISPEKEVLVRVHSQCLTGDVFGSYRCDCGEQLRKAMEIIQTEGLGVILYLQQEGRGIGLANKLKAYALQDQGLDTVEANEELGFDADLRDYGVGAQILVALGVRKMKLLTNNPKKIVGLEGYGLKVTGRVPIEIEPRPENRRYLMTKCQKLGHLMKILEEKQEKQEQ
;
A
#
# COMPACT_ATOMS: atom_id res chain seq x y z
N ILE A 1 5.29 -14.01 27.31
CA ILE A 1 5.09 -14.43 28.71
C ILE A 1 4.27 -15.70 28.68
N MET A 2 4.73 -16.73 29.37
CA MET A 2 4.06 -18.02 29.47
C MET A 2 3.34 -18.07 30.81
N LYS A 3 2.14 -18.65 30.85
CA LYS A 3 1.42 -18.90 32.09
C LYS A 3 2.05 -20.09 32.82
N ASP A 4 1.69 -20.25 34.10
CA ASP A 4 2.12 -21.39 34.91
C ASP A 4 1.65 -22.75 34.35
N ASP A 5 0.57 -22.75 33.56
CA ASP A 5 0.06 -23.94 32.86
C ASP A 5 0.83 -24.28 31.56
N GLY A 6 1.87 -23.51 31.24
CA GLY A 6 2.70 -23.69 30.04
C GLY A 6 2.12 -23.10 28.75
N THR A 7 0.92 -22.49 28.79
CA THR A 7 0.32 -21.83 27.62
C THR A 7 0.80 -20.39 27.47
N MET A 8 0.67 -19.81 26.27
CA MET A 8 1.03 -18.41 26.03
C MET A 8 -0.02 -17.47 26.65
N ALA A 9 0.44 -16.52 27.47
CA ALA A 9 -0.40 -15.49 28.06
C ALA A 9 -1.00 -14.58 26.97
N ARG A 10 -2.30 -14.28 27.09
CA ARG A 10 -3.01 -13.32 26.22
C ARG A 10 -3.22 -12.01 26.99
N LEU A 11 -3.72 -10.98 26.32
CA LEU A 11 -3.86 -9.64 26.90
C LEU A 11 -4.50 -9.62 28.31
N PRO A 12 -5.60 -10.35 28.59
CA PRO A 12 -6.19 -10.36 29.94
C PRO A 12 -5.28 -10.97 31.02
N ASP A 13 -4.43 -11.93 30.64
CA ASP A 13 -3.44 -12.52 31.54
C ASP A 13 -2.26 -11.58 31.75
N LEU A 14 -1.85 -10.89 30.69
CA LEU A 14 -0.77 -9.91 30.71
C LEU A 14 -1.13 -8.69 31.56
N GLU A 15 -2.39 -8.24 31.55
CA GLU A 15 -2.89 -7.15 32.40
C GLU A 15 -2.77 -7.50 33.89
N LYS A 16 -3.22 -8.70 34.29
CA LYS A 16 -3.08 -9.18 35.67
C LYS A 16 -1.63 -9.31 36.10
N PHE A 17 -0.81 -9.93 35.25
CA PHE A 17 0.62 -10.09 35.51
C PHE A 17 1.31 -8.72 35.66
N ALA A 18 0.96 -7.75 34.82
CA ALA A 18 1.50 -6.41 34.88
C ALA A 18 1.11 -5.69 36.18
N GLU A 19 -0.14 -5.82 36.62
CA GLU A 19 -0.61 -5.26 37.90
C GLU A 19 0.14 -5.88 39.10
N GLU A 20 0.23 -7.21 39.16
CA GLU A 20 0.93 -7.94 40.22
C GLU A 20 2.39 -7.53 40.40
N HIS A 21 3.06 -7.18 39.29
CA HIS A 21 4.48 -6.85 39.27
C HIS A 21 4.76 -5.34 39.15
N GLY A 22 3.72 -4.49 39.17
CA GLY A 22 3.86 -3.03 39.02
C GLY A 22 4.44 -2.60 37.67
N LEU A 23 4.20 -3.37 36.61
CA LEU A 23 4.64 -3.09 35.25
C LEU A 23 3.58 -2.35 34.45
N LYS A 24 4.02 -1.55 33.47
CA LYS A 24 3.12 -0.94 32.48
C LYS A 24 3.03 -1.84 31.25
N ILE A 25 1.85 -1.90 30.65
CA ILE A 25 1.61 -2.58 29.36
C ILE A 25 1.29 -1.54 28.29
N ALA A 26 1.81 -1.77 27.08
CA ALA A 26 1.48 -1.01 25.89
C ALA A 26 1.46 -1.96 24.70
N THR A 27 0.61 -1.68 23.71
CA THR A 27 0.61 -2.43 22.46
C THR A 27 1.66 -1.91 21.49
N VAL A 28 2.07 -2.73 20.51
CA VAL A 28 2.88 -2.24 19.39
C VAL A 28 2.19 -1.08 18.67
N ALA A 29 0.86 -1.12 18.56
CA ALA A 29 0.07 -0.03 17.99
C ALA A 29 0.19 1.26 18.81
N ASP A 30 0.21 1.19 20.15
CA ASP A 30 0.39 2.37 21.02
C ASP A 30 1.80 2.96 20.87
N ILE A 31 2.82 2.11 20.73
CA ILE A 31 4.20 2.56 20.50
C ILE A 31 4.30 3.24 19.14
N ILE A 32 3.72 2.65 18.08
CA ILE A 32 3.66 3.28 16.75
C ILE A 32 2.94 4.63 16.84
N ALA A 33 1.76 4.68 17.46
CA ALA A 33 0.98 5.91 17.60
C ALA A 33 1.69 6.98 18.47
N TYR A 34 2.47 6.57 19.46
CA TYR A 34 3.30 7.50 20.24
C TYR A 34 4.42 8.07 19.37
N ARG A 35 5.24 7.22 18.76
CA ARG A 35 6.35 7.64 17.90
C ARG A 35 5.87 8.52 16.77
N MET A 36 4.74 8.21 16.15
CA MET A 36 4.16 9.04 15.08
C MET A 36 3.66 10.40 15.53
N ARG A 37 3.29 10.57 16.82
CA ARG A 37 2.92 11.87 17.38
C ARG A 37 4.13 12.70 17.80
N THR A 38 5.24 12.05 18.12
CA THR A 38 6.43 12.70 18.70
C THR A 38 7.60 12.81 17.73
N GLU A 39 7.61 12.03 16.65
CA GLU A 39 8.71 11.86 15.71
C GLU A 39 8.15 11.98 14.28
N SER A 40 8.88 12.70 13.41
CA SER A 40 8.64 12.72 11.97
C SER A 40 9.92 12.25 11.29
N PHE A 41 9.82 11.15 10.56
CA PHE A 41 10.93 10.54 9.84
C PHE A 41 10.98 10.94 8.38
N VAL A 42 9.98 11.68 7.89
CA VAL A 42 9.86 12.06 6.48
C VAL A 42 10.08 13.55 6.32
N HIS A 43 10.86 13.91 5.30
CA HIS A 43 11.25 15.29 5.01
C HIS A 43 11.01 15.60 3.54
N LYS A 44 10.38 16.74 3.24
CA LYS A 44 10.17 17.19 1.86
C LYS A 44 11.50 17.70 1.31
N ALA A 45 12.05 16.99 0.34
CA ALA A 45 13.34 17.32 -0.29
C ALA A 45 13.19 18.34 -1.43
N ALA A 46 12.13 18.23 -2.23
CA ALA A 46 11.90 19.10 -3.37
C ALA A 46 10.40 19.23 -3.70
N GLU A 47 10.03 20.31 -4.38
CA GLU A 47 8.71 20.47 -4.99
C GLU A 47 8.77 21.20 -6.33
N THR A 48 7.90 20.81 -7.27
CA THR A 48 7.76 21.47 -8.57
C THR A 48 6.38 21.22 -9.17
N VAL A 49 6.05 21.91 -10.26
CA VAL A 49 4.94 21.56 -11.13
C VAL A 49 5.38 20.47 -12.10
N LEU A 50 4.56 19.42 -12.24
CA LEU A 50 4.80 18.31 -13.16
C LEU A 50 3.63 18.24 -14.16
N PRO A 51 3.81 18.76 -15.38
CA PRO A 51 2.86 18.56 -16.47
C PRO A 51 2.97 17.12 -17.00
N THR A 52 1.85 16.45 -17.15
CA THR A 52 1.78 15.07 -17.67
C THR A 52 0.67 14.96 -18.72
N PRO A 53 0.66 13.90 -19.55
CA PRO A 53 -0.46 13.62 -20.45
C PRO A 53 -1.82 13.47 -19.72
N TYR A 54 -1.80 13.16 -18.42
CA TYR A 54 -2.99 12.98 -17.59
C TYR A 54 -3.38 14.25 -16.83
N GLY A 55 -2.65 15.35 -17.06
CA GLY A 55 -2.86 16.64 -16.40
C GLY A 55 -1.67 17.12 -15.58
N GLU A 56 -1.83 18.31 -15.02
CA GLU A 56 -0.82 18.97 -14.19
C GLU A 56 -1.01 18.66 -12.70
N PHE A 57 0.10 18.29 -12.06
CA PHE A 57 0.20 18.01 -10.62
C PHE A 57 1.28 18.86 -9.96
N LYS A 58 1.12 19.15 -8.68
CA LYS A 58 2.25 19.53 -7.83
C LYS A 58 2.99 18.26 -7.41
N ALA A 59 4.21 18.10 -7.87
CA ALA A 59 5.08 16.98 -7.51
C ALA A 59 5.93 17.36 -6.30
N MET A 60 6.00 16.47 -5.31
CA MET A 60 6.83 16.64 -4.11
C MET A 60 7.64 15.38 -3.84
N ALA A 61 8.96 15.52 -3.74
CA ALA A 61 9.86 14.44 -3.35
C ALA A 61 10.01 14.43 -1.82
N PHE A 62 9.96 13.23 -1.24
CA PHE A 62 10.14 12.97 0.18
C PHE A 62 11.30 12.00 0.37
N VAL A 63 12.20 12.35 1.28
CA VAL A 63 13.26 11.48 1.82
C VAL A 63 12.89 11.09 3.25
N ASN A 64 13.58 10.10 3.81
CA ASN A 64 13.34 9.67 5.18
C ASN A 64 14.61 9.25 5.93
N ASP A 65 14.52 9.16 7.26
CA ASP A 65 15.65 8.81 8.12
C ASP A 65 15.80 7.29 8.37
N ILE A 66 14.93 6.47 7.76
CA ILE A 66 14.85 5.01 7.99
C ILE A 66 15.59 4.23 6.90
N ASP A 67 15.45 4.67 5.65
CA ASP A 67 16.07 4.07 4.47
C ASP A 67 16.49 5.13 3.43
N ASP A 68 17.22 4.68 2.41
CA ASP A 68 17.73 5.55 1.34
C ASP A 68 16.71 5.76 0.20
N TYR A 69 15.43 5.41 0.39
CA TYR A 69 14.43 5.54 -0.65
C TYR A 69 13.86 6.96 -0.73
N GLU A 70 13.63 7.38 -1.98
CA GLU A 70 12.93 8.61 -2.29
C GLU A 70 11.50 8.29 -2.70
N HIS A 71 10.54 9.05 -2.20
CA HIS A 71 9.12 8.86 -2.49
C HIS A 71 8.55 10.09 -3.17
N LEU A 72 7.58 9.88 -4.05
CA LEU A 72 6.98 10.95 -4.82
C LEU A 72 5.50 11.08 -4.47
N ALA A 73 5.07 12.28 -4.11
CA ALA A 73 3.66 12.63 -4.03
C ALA A 73 3.28 13.52 -5.22
N LEU A 74 2.29 13.11 -5.99
CA LEU A 74 1.62 13.95 -6.98
C LEU A 74 0.32 14.47 -6.38
N VAL A 75 0.22 15.78 -6.24
CA VAL A 75 -0.89 16.45 -5.55
C VAL A 75 -1.70 17.25 -6.55
N LYS A 76 -3.02 17.07 -6.50
CA LYS A 76 -3.99 17.88 -7.23
C LYS A 76 -4.87 18.64 -6.24
N GLY A 77 -5.04 19.93 -6.47
CA GLY A 77 -5.83 20.82 -5.61
C GLY A 77 -5.12 21.17 -4.31
N GLU A 78 -5.82 21.92 -3.45
CA GLU A 78 -5.31 22.34 -2.15
C GLU A 78 -5.73 21.37 -1.04
N ILE A 79 -4.76 20.63 -0.54
CA ILE A 79 -4.95 19.67 0.57
C ILE A 79 -5.06 20.43 1.89
N SER A 80 -6.06 20.08 2.69
CA SER A 80 -6.27 20.62 4.02
C SER A 80 -6.92 19.59 4.93
N PRO A 81 -6.70 19.64 6.26
CA PRO A 81 -7.27 18.69 7.22
C PRO A 81 -8.80 18.51 7.16
N GLU A 82 -9.53 19.56 6.78
CA GLU A 82 -11.00 19.56 6.74
C GLU A 82 -11.60 18.90 5.48
N LYS A 83 -10.80 18.75 4.43
CA LYS A 83 -11.27 18.21 3.15
C LYS A 83 -11.12 16.69 3.14
N GLU A 84 -12.11 16.02 2.56
CA GLU A 84 -11.98 14.61 2.21
C GLU A 84 -11.20 14.48 0.90
N VAL A 85 -10.02 13.86 0.95
CA VAL A 85 -9.09 13.79 -0.18
C VAL A 85 -9.18 12.41 -0.85
N LEU A 86 -9.18 12.37 -2.18
CA LEU A 86 -9.02 11.10 -2.90
C LEU A 86 -7.54 10.70 -2.92
N VAL A 87 -7.20 9.53 -2.37
CA VAL A 87 -5.81 9.10 -2.22
C VAL A 87 -5.56 7.77 -2.92
N ARG A 88 -4.50 7.71 -3.73
CA ARG A 88 -3.95 6.49 -4.31
C ARG A 88 -2.56 6.22 -3.73
N VAL A 89 -2.39 5.11 -3.01
CA VAL A 89 -1.06 4.62 -2.61
C VAL A 89 -0.58 3.57 -3.60
N HIS A 90 0.42 3.94 -4.39
CA HIS A 90 1.02 3.13 -5.45
C HIS A 90 2.41 2.66 -5.03
N SER A 91 2.61 1.34 -5.00
CA SER A 91 3.95 0.77 -4.81
C SER A 91 4.61 0.69 -6.18
N GLN A 92 5.85 1.17 -6.30
CA GLN A 92 6.64 1.17 -7.52
C GLN A 92 6.62 -0.20 -8.22
N CYS A 93 6.45 -0.16 -9.54
CA CYS A 93 6.58 -1.33 -10.39
C CYS A 93 7.21 -0.91 -11.72
N LEU A 94 8.55 -0.91 -11.80
CA LEU A 94 9.31 -0.45 -12.97
C LEU A 94 8.84 -1.10 -14.28
N THR A 95 8.65 -2.43 -14.26
CA THR A 95 8.20 -3.19 -15.43
C THR A 95 6.82 -2.77 -15.93
N GLY A 96 5.90 -2.44 -15.02
CA GLY A 96 4.53 -2.03 -15.38
C GLY A 96 4.44 -0.54 -15.68
N ASP A 97 4.97 0.29 -14.78
CA ASP A 97 4.84 1.74 -14.77
C ASP A 97 5.60 2.39 -15.93
N VAL A 98 6.84 1.93 -16.19
CA VAL A 98 7.73 2.51 -17.22
C VAL A 98 7.71 1.70 -18.50
N PHE A 99 7.86 0.38 -18.43
CA PHE A 99 7.97 -0.48 -19.62
C PHE A 99 6.65 -1.03 -20.15
N GLY A 100 5.52 -0.73 -19.48
CA GLY A 100 4.19 -1.14 -19.96
C GLY A 100 3.94 -2.64 -19.98
N SER A 101 4.60 -3.41 -19.10
CA SER A 101 4.45 -4.87 -19.03
C SER A 101 3.00 -5.29 -18.77
N TYR A 102 2.49 -6.21 -19.60
CA TYR A 102 1.18 -6.86 -19.41
C TYR A 102 1.18 -8.01 -18.41
N ARG A 103 2.32 -8.34 -17.77
CA ARG A 103 2.36 -9.37 -16.71
C ARG A 103 1.65 -8.93 -15.42
N CYS A 104 1.42 -7.64 -15.26
CA CYS A 104 0.69 -7.08 -14.13
C CYS A 104 -0.20 -5.93 -14.62
N ASP A 105 -0.99 -5.36 -13.72
CA ASP A 105 -1.89 -4.23 -13.97
C ASP A 105 -1.36 -2.90 -13.39
N CYS A 106 -0.14 -2.87 -12.86
CA CYS A 106 0.38 -1.72 -12.11
C CYS A 106 0.43 -0.43 -12.96
N GLY A 107 1.00 -0.49 -14.16
CA GLY A 107 1.11 0.70 -15.02
C GLY A 107 -0.25 1.24 -15.46
N GLU A 108 -1.19 0.37 -15.80
CA GLU A 108 -2.56 0.76 -16.16
C GLU A 108 -3.30 1.35 -14.94
N GLN A 109 -3.12 0.79 -13.74
CA GLN A 109 -3.66 1.38 -12.51
C GLN A 109 -3.07 2.75 -12.19
N LEU A 110 -1.77 2.97 -12.42
CA LEU A 110 -1.13 4.28 -12.16
C LEU A 110 -1.73 5.36 -13.06
N ARG A 111 -1.80 5.11 -14.37
CA ARG A 111 -2.38 6.05 -15.34
C ARG A 111 -3.84 6.36 -15.02
N LYS A 112 -4.64 5.32 -14.79
CA LYS A 112 -6.06 5.46 -14.43
C LYS A 112 -6.24 6.27 -13.13
N ALA A 113 -5.35 6.09 -12.15
CA ALA A 113 -5.38 6.89 -10.93
C ALA A 113 -5.06 8.37 -11.19
N MET A 114 -4.09 8.66 -12.05
CA MET A 114 -3.78 10.04 -12.48
C MET A 114 -4.98 10.69 -13.15
N GLU A 115 -5.63 10.00 -14.08
CA GLU A 115 -6.84 10.50 -14.76
C GLU A 115 -7.98 10.76 -13.77
N ILE A 116 -8.30 9.80 -12.90
CA ILE A 116 -9.38 9.93 -11.91
C ILE A 116 -9.12 11.12 -10.97
N ILE A 117 -7.91 11.24 -10.42
CA ILE A 117 -7.57 12.32 -9.49
C ILE A 117 -7.55 13.68 -10.19
N GLN A 118 -7.09 13.73 -11.45
CA GLN A 118 -7.17 14.95 -12.23
C GLN A 118 -8.63 15.39 -12.43
N THR A 119 -9.53 14.46 -12.75
CA THR A 119 -10.97 14.74 -12.89
C THR A 119 -11.63 15.15 -11.57
N GLU A 120 -11.28 14.50 -10.46
CA GLU A 120 -11.79 14.83 -9.12
C GLU A 120 -11.36 16.25 -8.69
N GLY A 121 -10.18 16.70 -9.13
CA GLY A 121 -9.65 18.04 -8.84
C GLY A 121 -9.07 18.21 -7.43
N LEU A 122 -9.22 17.21 -6.56
CA LEU A 122 -8.64 17.16 -5.21
C LEU A 122 -8.17 15.75 -4.87
N GLY A 123 -6.85 15.53 -4.87
CA GLY A 123 -6.31 14.21 -4.54
C GLY A 123 -4.81 14.11 -4.47
N VAL A 124 -4.34 12.95 -4.03
CA VAL A 124 -2.92 12.62 -3.88
C VAL A 124 -2.63 11.25 -4.47
N ILE A 125 -1.61 11.15 -5.31
CA ILE A 125 -0.98 9.89 -5.70
C ILE A 125 0.34 9.81 -4.95
N LEU A 126 0.41 8.88 -4.02
CA LEU A 126 1.62 8.58 -3.28
C LEU A 126 2.33 7.40 -3.92
N TYR A 127 3.45 7.68 -4.58
CA TYR A 127 4.31 6.71 -5.24
C TYR A 127 5.46 6.33 -4.31
N LEU A 128 5.35 5.14 -3.70
CA LEU A 128 6.36 4.60 -2.78
C LEU A 128 7.34 3.73 -3.55
N GLN A 129 8.63 3.98 -3.36
CA GLN A 129 9.72 3.22 -3.98
C GLN A 129 9.91 1.85 -3.31
N GLN A 130 8.90 0.98 -3.49
CA GLN A 130 8.81 -0.34 -2.88
C GLN A 130 8.63 -1.43 -3.95
N GLU A 131 9.63 -1.55 -4.81
CA GLU A 131 9.62 -2.51 -5.92
C GLU A 131 9.46 -3.96 -5.42
N GLY A 132 8.67 -4.75 -6.16
CA GLY A 132 8.49 -6.17 -5.85
C GLY A 132 7.83 -6.48 -4.51
N ARG A 133 7.15 -5.52 -3.87
CA ARG A 133 6.67 -5.61 -2.46
C ARG A 133 7.81 -5.58 -1.43
N GLY A 134 8.88 -4.86 -1.73
CA GLY A 134 10.03 -4.67 -0.84
C GLY A 134 11.21 -5.61 -1.12
N ILE A 135 11.05 -6.63 -1.97
CA ILE A 135 12.16 -7.55 -2.31
C ILE A 135 13.10 -6.99 -3.39
N GLY A 136 12.74 -5.87 -4.02
CA GLY A 136 13.50 -5.23 -5.08
C GLY A 136 13.33 -5.85 -6.47
N LEU A 137 13.86 -5.18 -7.49
CA LEU A 137 13.68 -5.55 -8.90
C LEU A 137 14.28 -6.92 -9.23
N ALA A 138 15.50 -7.21 -8.75
CA ALA A 138 16.20 -8.45 -9.06
C ALA A 138 15.42 -9.67 -8.59
N ASN A 139 14.92 -9.66 -7.36
CA ASN A 139 14.15 -10.78 -6.81
C ASN A 139 12.76 -10.88 -7.44
N LYS A 140 12.13 -9.77 -7.82
CA LYS A 140 10.92 -9.78 -8.63
C LYS A 140 11.13 -10.49 -9.98
N LEU A 141 12.26 -10.24 -10.66
CA LEU A 141 12.55 -10.93 -11.93
C LEU A 141 12.87 -12.42 -11.71
N LYS A 142 13.53 -12.80 -10.61
CA LYS A 142 13.67 -14.21 -10.23
C LYS A 142 12.31 -14.87 -9.99
N ALA A 143 11.40 -14.19 -9.29
CA ALA A 143 10.04 -14.69 -9.07
C ALA A 143 9.28 -14.84 -10.40
N TYR A 144 9.48 -13.95 -11.36
CA TYR A 144 8.95 -14.10 -12.72
C TYR A 144 9.54 -15.32 -13.45
N ALA A 145 10.84 -15.56 -13.32
CA ALA A 145 11.47 -16.74 -13.93
C ALA A 145 10.94 -18.06 -13.34
N LEU A 146 10.60 -18.08 -12.05
CA LEU A 146 9.93 -19.22 -11.40
C LEU A 146 8.47 -19.35 -11.85
N GLN A 147 7.76 -18.24 -12.03
CA GLN A 147 6.39 -18.25 -12.56
C GLN A 147 6.33 -18.75 -14.00
N ASP A 148 7.35 -18.45 -14.81
CA ASP A 148 7.49 -18.98 -16.17
C ASP A 148 7.69 -20.51 -16.18
N GLN A 149 8.15 -21.08 -15.06
CA GLN A 149 8.25 -22.54 -14.82
C GLN A 149 6.99 -23.15 -14.21
N GLY A 150 5.95 -22.34 -13.98
CA GLY A 150 4.64 -22.80 -13.56
C GLY A 150 4.21 -22.46 -12.14
N LEU A 151 5.09 -21.91 -11.30
CA LEU A 151 4.74 -21.46 -9.94
C LEU A 151 3.79 -20.25 -9.98
N ASP A 152 2.98 -20.07 -8.96
CA ASP A 152 2.25 -18.82 -8.76
C ASP A 152 3.07 -17.78 -7.98
N THR A 153 2.52 -16.58 -7.80
CA THR A 153 3.22 -15.47 -7.16
C THR A 153 3.56 -15.72 -5.68
N VAL A 154 2.75 -16.49 -4.96
CA VAL A 154 3.01 -16.81 -3.55
C VAL A 154 4.09 -17.87 -3.47
N GLU A 155 3.93 -18.96 -4.23
CA GLU A 155 4.89 -20.07 -4.29
C GLU A 155 6.29 -19.59 -4.72
N ALA A 156 6.35 -18.73 -5.73
CA ALA A 156 7.62 -18.17 -6.21
C ALA A 156 8.32 -17.29 -5.16
N ASN A 157 7.58 -16.62 -4.27
CA ASN A 157 8.18 -15.84 -3.19
C ASN A 157 8.64 -16.72 -2.02
N GLU A 158 7.85 -17.74 -1.68
CA GLU A 158 8.22 -18.74 -0.66
C GLU A 158 9.50 -19.48 -1.06
N GLU A 159 9.62 -19.89 -2.33
CA GLU A 159 10.82 -20.53 -2.88
C GLU A 159 12.06 -19.62 -2.81
N LEU A 160 11.87 -18.30 -2.95
CA LEU A 160 12.92 -17.31 -2.82
C LEU A 160 13.21 -16.89 -1.36
N GLY A 161 12.48 -17.45 -0.39
CA GLY A 161 12.66 -17.20 1.04
C GLY A 161 12.11 -15.85 1.52
N PHE A 162 11.14 -15.26 0.81
CA PHE A 162 10.53 -13.98 1.17
C PHE A 162 9.09 -14.16 1.68
N ASP A 163 8.72 -13.36 2.69
CA ASP A 163 7.33 -13.20 3.08
C ASP A 163 6.51 -12.62 1.90
N ALA A 164 5.21 -12.96 1.87
CA ALA A 164 4.32 -12.57 0.77
C ALA A 164 4.15 -11.05 0.60
N ASP A 165 4.44 -10.25 1.63
CA ASP A 165 4.36 -8.79 1.64
C ASP A 165 5.23 -8.17 2.75
N LEU A 166 6.32 -7.49 2.39
CA LEU A 166 7.25 -6.84 3.34
C LEU A 166 7.11 -5.31 3.38
N ARG A 167 6.01 -4.77 2.86
CA ARG A 167 5.86 -3.31 2.74
C ARG A 167 5.59 -2.65 4.08
N ASP A 168 6.41 -1.64 4.40
CA ASP A 168 6.14 -0.70 5.48
C ASP A 168 5.23 0.44 4.97
N TYR A 169 4.08 0.62 5.61
CA TYR A 169 3.11 1.66 5.28
C TYR A 169 3.28 2.93 6.14
N GLY A 170 4.15 2.91 7.15
CA GLY A 170 4.35 4.02 8.08
C GLY A 170 4.95 5.26 7.45
N VAL A 171 5.96 5.08 6.58
CA VAL A 171 6.53 6.19 5.79
C VAL A 171 5.45 6.82 4.92
N GLY A 172 4.64 6.00 4.24
CA GLY A 172 3.57 6.51 3.39
C GLY A 172 2.49 7.27 4.17
N ALA A 173 2.13 6.78 5.36
CA ALA A 173 1.18 7.45 6.25
C ALA A 173 1.72 8.80 6.74
N GLN A 174 3.00 8.88 7.13
CA GLN A 174 3.63 10.13 7.53
C GLN A 174 3.67 11.15 6.39
N ILE A 175 3.94 10.73 5.15
CA ILE A 175 3.90 11.63 3.99
C ILE A 175 2.49 12.20 3.82
N LEU A 176 1.44 11.38 3.91
CA LEU A 176 0.06 11.87 3.83
C LEU A 176 -0.27 12.87 4.95
N VAL A 177 0.20 12.60 6.17
CA VAL A 177 0.04 13.51 7.31
C VAL A 177 0.76 14.84 7.07
N ALA A 178 1.99 14.80 6.55
CA ALA A 178 2.81 15.96 6.21
C ALA A 178 2.20 16.80 5.07
N LEU A 179 1.53 16.16 4.12
CA LEU A 179 0.75 16.82 3.07
C LEU A 179 -0.53 17.49 3.60
N GLY A 180 -0.92 17.24 4.85
CA GLY A 180 -2.13 17.79 5.48
C GLY A 180 -3.38 16.92 5.34
N VAL A 181 -3.25 15.69 4.82
CA VAL A 181 -4.38 14.75 4.72
C VAL A 181 -4.78 14.30 6.13
N ARG A 182 -6.08 14.31 6.43
CA ARG A 182 -6.65 13.72 7.66
C ARG A 182 -7.86 12.83 7.36
N LYS A 183 -8.65 13.17 6.35
CA LYS A 183 -9.82 12.41 5.91
C LYS A 183 -9.65 12.03 4.45
N MET A 184 -9.80 10.75 4.09
CA MET A 184 -9.59 10.32 2.71
C MET A 184 -10.47 9.17 2.25
N LYS A 185 -10.75 9.14 0.95
CA LYS A 185 -11.20 7.96 0.22
C LYS A 185 -10.00 7.29 -0.43
N LEU A 186 -9.85 5.97 -0.27
CA LEU A 186 -8.73 5.24 -0.86
C LEU A 186 -9.10 4.61 -2.21
N LEU A 187 -8.32 4.94 -3.24
CA LEU A 187 -8.41 4.36 -4.58
C LEU A 187 -7.65 3.02 -4.65
N THR A 188 -8.32 1.92 -4.25
CA THR A 188 -7.71 0.60 -4.06
C THR A 188 -8.68 -0.57 -4.28
N ASN A 189 -8.14 -1.68 -4.78
CA ASN A 189 -8.82 -2.98 -4.83
C ASN A 189 -8.45 -3.86 -3.63
N ASN A 190 -7.43 -3.50 -2.85
CA ASN A 190 -7.00 -4.25 -1.69
C ASN A 190 -7.51 -3.58 -0.39
N PRO A 191 -8.48 -4.17 0.33
CA PRO A 191 -8.98 -3.64 1.59
C PRO A 191 -7.96 -3.75 2.73
N LYS A 192 -6.98 -4.65 2.65
CA LYS A 192 -5.91 -4.75 3.67
C LYS A 192 -5.05 -3.48 3.73
N LYS A 193 -4.96 -2.70 2.65
CA LYS A 193 -4.29 -1.38 2.63
C LYS A 193 -4.96 -0.32 3.52
N ILE A 194 -6.16 -0.61 4.05
CA ILE A 194 -6.92 0.31 4.90
C ILE A 194 -6.52 0.15 6.38
N VAL A 195 -5.99 -1.02 6.76
CA VAL A 195 -5.72 -1.38 8.15
C VAL A 195 -4.43 -0.72 8.64
N GLY A 196 -4.47 -0.09 9.82
CA GLY A 196 -3.30 0.50 10.48
C GLY A 196 -3.08 1.99 10.25
N LEU A 197 -3.84 2.63 9.34
CA LEU A 197 -3.72 4.07 9.06
C LEU A 197 -4.34 4.95 10.16
N GLU A 198 -5.30 4.43 10.92
CA GLU A 198 -5.96 5.16 12.00
C GLU A 198 -4.98 5.61 13.09
N GLY A 199 -3.94 4.81 13.37
CA GLY A 199 -2.89 5.14 14.32
C GLY A 199 -2.06 6.38 13.94
N TYR A 200 -2.11 6.80 12.68
CA TYR A 200 -1.42 7.98 12.14
C TYR A 200 -2.34 9.22 12.11
N GLY A 201 -3.55 9.14 12.69
CA GLY A 201 -4.54 10.21 12.61
C GLY A 201 -5.15 10.37 11.21
N LEU A 202 -5.06 9.32 10.38
CA LEU A 202 -5.65 9.27 9.05
C LEU A 202 -6.97 8.48 9.11
N LYS A 203 -8.07 9.14 8.81
CA LYS A 203 -9.40 8.53 8.73
C LYS A 203 -9.72 8.14 7.29
N VAL A 204 -9.86 6.84 7.05
CA VAL A 204 -10.38 6.32 5.77
C VAL A 204 -11.90 6.31 5.82
N THR A 205 -12.55 7.10 4.96
CA THR A 205 -14.01 7.25 4.94
C THR A 205 -14.70 6.44 3.86
N GLY A 206 -13.94 5.89 2.91
CA GLY A 206 -14.47 5.03 1.89
C GLY A 206 -13.39 4.44 1.00
N ARG A 207 -13.80 3.48 0.18
CA ARG A 207 -12.98 2.86 -0.85
C ARG A 207 -13.57 3.19 -2.21
N VAL A 208 -12.72 3.62 -3.13
CA VAL A 208 -13.04 3.74 -4.56
C VAL A 208 -12.32 2.60 -5.29
N PRO A 209 -13.03 1.71 -6.01
CA PRO A 209 -12.39 0.67 -6.81
C PRO A 209 -11.56 1.24 -7.96
N ILE A 210 -10.50 0.54 -8.35
CA ILE A 210 -9.66 0.87 -9.53
C ILE A 210 -9.36 -0.39 -10.32
N GLU A 211 -10.38 -0.93 -10.97
CA GLU A 211 -10.27 -2.16 -11.74
C GLU A 211 -9.74 -1.88 -13.14
N ILE A 212 -8.85 -2.75 -13.60
CA ILE A 212 -8.29 -2.78 -14.96
C ILE A 212 -8.80 -4.05 -15.62
N GLU A 213 -9.15 -3.95 -16.90
CA GLU A 213 -9.60 -5.08 -17.69
C GLU A 213 -8.51 -6.18 -17.74
N PRO A 214 -8.79 -7.40 -17.26
CA PRO A 214 -7.84 -8.50 -17.32
C PRO A 214 -7.47 -8.86 -18.76
N ARG A 215 -6.18 -9.15 -18.96
CA ARG A 215 -5.61 -9.64 -20.22
C ARG A 215 -5.18 -11.10 -20.07
N PRO A 216 -5.00 -11.86 -21.15
CA PRO A 216 -4.49 -13.23 -21.07
C PRO A 216 -3.20 -13.35 -20.26
N GLU A 217 -2.28 -12.39 -20.41
CA GLU A 217 -0.94 -12.37 -19.79
C GLU A 217 -0.96 -12.15 -18.28
N ASN A 218 -1.95 -11.42 -17.73
CA ASN A 218 -2.05 -11.15 -16.29
C ASN A 218 -3.22 -11.85 -15.61
N ARG A 219 -4.08 -12.58 -16.33
CA ARG A 219 -5.27 -13.21 -15.73
C ARG A 219 -4.91 -14.09 -14.54
N ARG A 220 -3.90 -14.96 -14.68
CA ARG A 220 -3.44 -15.83 -13.58
C ARG A 220 -2.98 -15.01 -12.37
N TYR A 221 -2.18 -13.98 -12.60
CA TYR A 221 -1.69 -13.07 -11.57
C TYR A 221 -2.82 -12.35 -10.82
N LEU A 222 -3.82 -11.83 -11.54
CA LEU A 222 -4.97 -11.15 -10.94
C LEU A 222 -5.87 -12.12 -10.16
N MET A 223 -6.06 -13.34 -10.67
CA MET A 223 -6.78 -14.39 -9.93
C MET A 223 -6.08 -14.74 -8.62
N THR A 224 -4.75 -14.92 -8.62
CA THR A 224 -3.98 -15.14 -7.39
C THR A 224 -4.14 -13.98 -6.40
N LYS A 225 -4.18 -12.73 -6.88
CA LYS A 225 -4.42 -11.55 -6.03
C LYS A 225 -5.79 -11.60 -5.34
N CYS A 226 -6.84 -12.01 -6.04
CA CYS A 226 -8.16 -12.16 -5.44
C CYS A 226 -8.19 -13.32 -4.44
N GLN A 227 -7.78 -14.52 -4.88
CA GLN A 227 -7.91 -15.76 -4.11
C GLN A 227 -6.98 -15.83 -2.89
N LYS A 228 -5.72 -15.41 -3.03
CA LYS A 228 -4.70 -15.57 -1.98
C LYS A 228 -4.36 -14.27 -1.26
N LEU A 229 -4.58 -13.11 -1.87
CA LEU A 229 -4.14 -11.80 -1.34
C LEU A 229 -5.28 -10.84 -0.98
N GLY A 230 -6.54 -11.31 -1.07
CA GLY A 230 -7.72 -10.59 -0.59
C GLY A 230 -8.09 -9.36 -1.41
N HIS A 231 -7.73 -9.30 -2.70
CA HIS A 231 -8.17 -8.21 -3.58
C HIS A 231 -9.65 -8.40 -3.96
N LEU A 232 -10.40 -7.29 -3.97
CA LEU A 232 -11.80 -7.22 -4.40
C LEU A 232 -11.84 -6.70 -5.84
N MET A 233 -12.12 -7.57 -6.81
CA MET A 233 -12.21 -7.20 -8.24
C MET A 233 -13.43 -7.86 -8.87
N LYS A 234 -14.49 -7.08 -9.11
CA LYS A 234 -15.77 -7.58 -9.64
C LYS A 234 -15.65 -8.09 -11.08
N ILE A 235 -14.79 -7.45 -11.87
CA ILE A 235 -14.61 -7.77 -13.30
C ILE A 235 -14.14 -9.20 -13.56
N LEU A 236 -13.52 -9.85 -12.56
CA LEU A 236 -13.12 -11.25 -12.65
C LEU A 236 -14.26 -12.21 -12.30
N GLU A 237 -15.17 -11.81 -11.42
CA GLU A 237 -16.35 -12.60 -11.00
C GLU A 237 -17.34 -12.68 -12.17
N GLU A 238 -17.68 -11.55 -12.80
CA GLU A 238 -18.62 -11.48 -13.93
C GLU A 238 -18.15 -12.26 -15.18
N LYS A 239 -16.84 -12.46 -15.33
CA LYS A 239 -16.25 -13.22 -16.43
C LYS A 239 -16.18 -14.73 -16.18
N GLN A 240 -16.19 -15.17 -14.91
CA GLN A 240 -16.32 -16.59 -14.59
C GLN A 240 -17.73 -17.08 -14.90
N GLU A 241 -18.75 -16.31 -14.53
CA GLU A 241 -20.16 -16.64 -14.81
C GLU A 241 -20.48 -16.76 -16.31
N LYS A 242 -19.80 -15.99 -17.17
CA LYS A 242 -19.94 -16.06 -18.64
C LYS A 242 -19.14 -17.18 -19.30
N GLN A 243 -18.20 -17.82 -18.60
CA GLN A 243 -17.45 -18.97 -19.12
C GLN A 243 -18.08 -20.31 -18.71
N GLU A 244 -18.96 -20.29 -17.71
CA GLU A 244 -19.69 -21.45 -17.19
C GLU A 244 -21.13 -21.58 -17.77
N GLN A 245 -21.53 -20.66 -18.65
CA GLN A 245 -22.75 -20.69 -19.47
C GLN A 245 -22.40 -20.94 -20.94
#